data_AF-A0A4Q7UFB2-F1
#
_entry.id   AF-A0A4Q7UFB2-F1
#
_cell.length_a   1.000
_cell.length_b   1.000
_cell.length_c   1.000
_cell.angle_alpha   90.00
_cell.angle_beta   90.00
_cell.angle_gamma   90.00
#
_symmetry.space_group_name_H-M   'P 1'
#
loop_
_entity.id
_entity.type
_entity.pdbx_description
1 polymer ?
#
loop_
_entity_poly.entity_id
_entity_poly.type
_entity_poly.pdbx_seq_one_letter_code
_entity_poly.pdbx_strand_id
1 'polypeptide(L)'
;MESRWRDIVVLDYEVDFPTASPLELALYSTGAALAPRILLECADRWGAHRRPGLLDIPAGHYDRTLHEFGNRCAEPSFVAGLAGRLSRCVSRVAEATARLAGADAPTAGGIQAAVDALAELMAFHVLNWALPLTDIETWLAGLTRDPQAARELLMRLLVPNTSAHLTDFATLTAAAHHAIHAGGWSSQRAAELSASIGHLQAPGLPQRPFEDARTLETYVRSLDPPEVGYLEAMRDSRDAARRRLARDTSMLLLAAGGTGRRVARTWAFVSMCRLAAEEEEQRRRWQAKTLQTLRSAADRGGLDLGTVLPSACDTDETAGDRPVLLIDATDGAWAWLRS
;
A
#
# COMPACT_ATOMS: atom_id res chain seq x y z
N MET A 1 -11.79 8.05 -9.70
CA MET A 1 -10.59 7.42 -10.26
C MET A 1 -10.58 7.31 -11.80
N GLU A 2 -11.48 6.58 -12.46
CA GLU A 2 -11.41 6.37 -13.93
C GLU A 2 -12.30 7.34 -14.72
N SER A 3 -11.72 8.00 -15.74
CA SER A 3 -12.49 8.67 -16.79
C SER A 3 -12.01 8.21 -18.16
N ARG A 4 -12.96 7.85 -19.04
CA ARG A 4 -12.66 7.40 -20.41
C ARG A 4 -12.97 8.52 -21.39
N TRP A 5 -11.98 8.92 -22.18
CA TRP A 5 -12.13 9.95 -23.20
C TRP A 5 -11.30 9.59 -24.43
N ARG A 6 -11.95 9.52 -25.61
CA ARG A 6 -11.31 9.28 -26.92
C ARG A 6 -10.23 8.18 -26.88
N ASP A 7 -10.64 6.97 -26.48
CA ASP A 7 -9.78 5.78 -26.38
C ASP A 7 -8.63 5.86 -25.37
N ILE A 8 -8.69 6.81 -24.43
CA ILE A 8 -7.78 6.91 -23.29
C ILE A 8 -8.58 6.70 -22.00
N VAL A 9 -8.03 5.90 -21.11
CA VAL A 9 -8.42 5.75 -19.71
C VAL A 9 -7.46 6.61 -18.88
N VAL A 10 -7.99 7.58 -18.15
CA VAL A 10 -7.22 8.43 -17.25
C VAL A 10 -7.40 7.92 -15.82
N LEU A 11 -6.29 7.58 -15.16
CA LEU A 11 -6.26 7.40 -13.71
C LEU A 11 -5.82 8.72 -13.08
N ASP A 12 -6.75 9.35 -12.36
CA ASP A 12 -6.55 10.66 -11.73
C ASP A 12 -6.52 10.52 -10.19
N TYR A 13 -5.31 10.44 -9.64
CA TYR A 13 -5.09 10.35 -8.21
C TYR A 13 -5.13 11.71 -7.50
N GLU A 14 -5.12 12.83 -8.23
CA GLU A 14 -5.25 14.15 -7.61
C GLU A 14 -6.69 14.37 -7.11
N VAL A 15 -7.68 13.85 -7.84
CA VAL A 15 -9.08 13.87 -7.41
C VAL A 15 -9.29 13.00 -6.16
N ASP A 16 -8.64 11.84 -6.11
CA ASP A 16 -8.79 10.89 -5.00
C ASP A 16 -7.96 11.32 -3.77
N PHE A 17 -6.86 12.06 -3.97
CA PHE A 17 -5.95 12.53 -2.92
C PHE A 17 -5.58 14.02 -3.08
N PRO A 18 -6.53 14.95 -2.90
CA PRO A 18 -6.34 16.37 -3.20
C PRO A 18 -5.30 17.08 -2.32
N THR A 19 -4.92 16.46 -1.20
CA THR A 19 -3.91 16.97 -0.27
C THR A 19 -2.54 16.32 -0.43
N ALA A 20 -2.41 15.26 -1.24
CA ALA A 20 -1.17 14.51 -1.37
C ALA A 20 -0.02 15.37 -1.90
N SER A 21 1.19 15.09 -1.40
CA SER A 21 2.41 15.70 -1.94
C SER A 21 2.70 15.20 -3.38
N PRO A 22 3.50 15.93 -4.18
CA PRO A 22 3.91 15.47 -5.51
C PRO A 22 4.56 14.09 -5.51
N LEU A 23 5.40 13.79 -4.52
CA LEU A 23 6.01 12.45 -4.36
C LEU A 23 4.95 11.37 -4.14
N GLU A 24 3.95 11.62 -3.29
CA GLU A 24 2.87 10.66 -3.03
C GLU A 24 2.03 10.40 -4.28
N LEU A 25 1.65 11.46 -5.01
CA LEU A 25 0.96 11.35 -6.30
C LEU A 25 1.79 10.59 -7.34
N ALA A 26 3.10 10.86 -7.40
CA ALA A 26 4.02 10.16 -8.28
C ALA A 26 4.14 8.67 -7.93
N LEU A 27 4.15 8.31 -6.65
CA LEU A 27 4.19 6.92 -6.18
C LEU A 27 2.94 6.14 -6.63
N TYR A 28 1.75 6.73 -6.53
CA TYR A 28 0.51 6.09 -7.01
C TYR A 28 0.51 5.93 -8.54
N SER A 29 0.71 7.02 -9.28
CA SER A 29 0.71 6.97 -10.74
C SER A 29 1.81 6.09 -11.32
N THR A 30 3.02 6.10 -10.74
CA THR A 30 4.11 5.20 -11.15
C THR A 30 3.84 3.76 -10.76
N GLY A 31 3.32 3.50 -9.56
CA GLY A 31 2.87 2.17 -9.16
C GLY A 31 1.89 1.59 -10.19
N ALA A 32 0.85 2.36 -10.54
CA ALA A 32 -0.11 1.98 -11.58
C ALA A 32 0.57 1.71 -12.93
N ALA A 33 1.47 2.59 -13.38
CA ALA A 33 2.19 2.40 -14.64
C ALA A 33 3.03 1.10 -14.66
N LEU A 34 3.59 0.71 -13.52
CA LEU A 34 4.41 -0.49 -13.36
C LEU A 34 3.60 -1.77 -13.12
N ALA A 35 2.29 -1.67 -12.88
CA ALA A 35 1.46 -2.80 -12.49
C ALA A 35 1.46 -3.97 -13.49
N PRO A 36 1.37 -3.78 -14.82
CA PRO A 36 1.46 -4.91 -15.76
C PRO A 36 2.78 -5.66 -15.64
N ARG A 37 3.89 -4.94 -15.46
CA ARG A 37 5.22 -5.53 -15.28
C ARG A 37 5.33 -6.32 -13.98
N ILE A 38 4.80 -5.78 -12.90
CA ILE A 38 4.95 -6.38 -11.57
C ILE A 38 3.92 -7.49 -11.31
N LEU A 39 2.69 -7.31 -11.76
CA LEU A 39 1.59 -8.23 -11.52
C LEU A 39 1.53 -9.34 -12.57
N LEU A 40 1.76 -9.02 -13.84
CA LEU A 40 1.60 -9.95 -14.96
C LEU A 40 2.92 -10.38 -15.62
N GLU A 41 4.05 -9.77 -15.27
CA GLU A 41 5.36 -9.97 -15.93
C GLU A 41 5.36 -9.50 -17.40
N CYS A 42 4.50 -8.53 -17.73
CA CYS A 42 4.53 -7.88 -19.04
C CYS A 42 5.74 -6.94 -19.15
N ALA A 43 6.38 -6.87 -20.31
CA ALA A 43 7.49 -5.93 -20.51
C ALA A 43 7.02 -4.46 -20.53
N ASP A 44 5.77 -4.24 -20.97
CA ASP A 44 5.24 -2.91 -21.22
C ASP A 44 4.71 -2.22 -19.95
N ARG A 45 4.91 -0.91 -19.87
CA ARG A 45 4.23 -0.04 -18.89
C ARG A 45 2.77 0.11 -19.30
N TRP A 46 1.89 0.28 -18.32
CA TRP A 46 0.46 0.36 -18.60
C TRP A 46 0.10 1.58 -19.46
N GLY A 47 0.69 2.72 -19.13
CA GLY A 47 0.44 4.00 -19.78
C GLY A 47 1.61 4.96 -19.60
N ALA A 48 1.39 6.20 -20.02
CA ALA A 48 2.36 7.29 -19.92
C ALA A 48 1.91 8.31 -18.87
N HIS A 49 2.87 8.80 -18.09
CA HIS A 49 2.60 9.85 -17.10
C HIS A 49 2.36 11.16 -17.82
N ARG A 50 1.20 11.77 -17.58
CA ARG A 50 0.99 13.16 -17.96
C ARG A 50 1.72 14.10 -17.01
N ARG A 51 1.64 13.78 -15.72
CA ARG A 51 2.31 14.46 -14.58
C ARG A 51 2.17 13.57 -13.32
N PRO A 52 2.86 13.88 -12.20
CA PRO A 52 2.64 13.17 -10.94
C PRO A 52 1.15 13.07 -10.58
N GLY A 53 0.66 11.84 -10.38
CA GLY A 53 -0.74 11.58 -10.02
C GLY A 53 -1.69 11.34 -11.20
N LEU A 54 -1.29 11.65 -12.44
CA LEU A 54 -2.12 11.45 -13.63
C LEU A 54 -1.45 10.51 -14.63
N LEU A 55 -2.10 9.38 -14.90
CA LEU A 55 -1.64 8.37 -15.84
C LEU A 55 -2.64 8.21 -16.99
N ASP A 56 -2.16 8.39 -18.22
CA ASP A 56 -2.94 8.18 -19.43
C ASP A 56 -2.66 6.78 -19.98
N ILE A 57 -3.71 5.96 -20.09
CA ILE A 57 -3.63 4.56 -20.52
C ILE A 57 -4.45 4.40 -21.80
N PRO A 58 -3.87 3.88 -22.91
CA PRO A 58 -4.68 3.50 -24.06
C PRO A 58 -5.75 2.49 -23.65
N ALA A 59 -7.02 2.77 -23.93
CA ALA A 59 -8.14 2.01 -23.40
C ALA A 59 -8.11 0.53 -23.84
N GLY A 60 -7.68 0.26 -25.07
CA GLY A 60 -7.47 -1.13 -25.53
C GLY A 60 -6.36 -1.86 -24.76
N HIS A 61 -5.34 -1.14 -24.28
CA HIS A 61 -4.32 -1.71 -23.39
C HIS A 61 -4.89 -1.93 -21.99
N TYR A 62 -5.65 -0.97 -21.45
CA TYR A 62 -6.36 -1.10 -20.18
C TYR A 62 -7.23 -2.35 -20.13
N ASP A 63 -8.16 -2.47 -21.08
CA ASP A 63 -9.14 -3.55 -21.15
C ASP A 63 -8.46 -4.92 -21.29
N ARG A 64 -7.41 -5.04 -22.14
CA ARG A 64 -6.64 -6.29 -22.29
C ARG A 64 -5.91 -6.69 -21.02
N THR A 65 -5.26 -5.74 -20.35
CA THR A 65 -4.50 -6.01 -19.12
C THR A 65 -5.41 -6.49 -18.00
N LEU A 66 -6.56 -5.84 -17.80
CA LEU A 66 -7.54 -6.28 -16.80
C LEU A 66 -8.14 -7.64 -17.14
N HIS A 67 -8.45 -7.88 -18.42
CA HIS A 67 -8.97 -9.17 -18.86
C HIS A 67 -7.97 -10.31 -18.59
N GLU A 68 -6.70 -10.12 -18.97
CA GLU A 68 -5.63 -11.09 -18.72
C GLU A 68 -5.43 -11.33 -17.22
N PHE A 69 -5.42 -10.26 -16.42
CA PHE A 69 -5.32 -10.35 -14.97
C PHE A 69 -6.49 -11.15 -14.37
N GLY A 70 -7.72 -10.88 -14.79
CA GLY A 70 -8.91 -11.62 -14.36
C GLY A 70 -8.83 -13.11 -14.68
N ASN A 71 -8.39 -13.47 -15.89
CA ASN A 71 -8.22 -14.86 -16.30
C ASN A 71 -7.20 -15.60 -15.42
N ARG A 72 -6.06 -14.96 -15.15
CA ARG A 72 -4.98 -15.57 -14.35
C ARG A 72 -5.29 -15.65 -12.86
N CYS A 73 -6.17 -14.80 -12.32
CA CYS A 73 -6.60 -14.86 -10.92
C CYS A 73 -7.22 -16.21 -10.51
N ALA A 74 -7.71 -17.00 -11.46
CA ALA A 74 -8.24 -18.34 -11.23
C ALA A 74 -7.16 -19.45 -11.19
N GLU A 75 -5.89 -19.12 -11.44
CA GLU A 75 -4.77 -20.06 -11.54
C GLU A 75 -3.93 -20.08 -10.25
N PRO A 76 -3.82 -21.23 -9.55
CA PRO A 76 -3.06 -21.29 -8.30
C PRO A 76 -1.58 -20.92 -8.44
N SER A 77 -0.94 -21.29 -9.56
CA SER A 77 0.46 -20.97 -9.84
C SER A 77 0.68 -19.47 -10.00
N PHE A 78 -0.25 -18.78 -10.67
CA PHE A 78 -0.21 -17.33 -10.79
C PHE A 78 -0.33 -16.64 -9.43
N VAL A 79 -1.33 -17.02 -8.64
CA VAL A 79 -1.56 -16.42 -7.31
C VAL A 79 -0.38 -16.67 -6.37
N ALA A 80 0.20 -17.88 -6.39
CA ALA A 80 1.41 -18.19 -5.63
C ALA A 80 2.63 -17.37 -6.10
N GLY A 81 2.80 -17.22 -7.41
CA GLY A 81 3.85 -16.37 -7.99
C GLY A 81 3.70 -14.90 -7.58
N LEU A 82 2.46 -14.39 -7.60
CA LEU A 82 2.13 -13.03 -7.20
C LEU A 82 2.40 -12.78 -5.71
N ALA A 83 2.01 -13.72 -4.84
CA ALA A 83 2.33 -13.67 -3.41
C ALA A 83 3.86 -13.66 -3.16
N GLY A 84 4.60 -14.48 -3.91
CA GLY A 84 6.07 -14.46 -3.87
C GLY A 84 6.67 -13.13 -4.32
N ARG A 85 6.11 -12.50 -5.38
CA ARG A 85 6.51 -11.16 -5.84
C ARG A 85 6.24 -10.10 -4.77
N LEU A 86 5.06 -10.10 -4.16
CA LEU A 86 4.72 -9.17 -3.08
C LEU A 86 5.70 -9.28 -1.91
N SER A 87 5.97 -10.51 -1.45
CA SER A 87 6.92 -10.76 -0.36
C SER A 87 8.30 -10.18 -0.66
N ARG A 88 8.82 -10.37 -1.87
CA ARG A 88 10.11 -9.77 -2.29
C ARG A 88 10.07 -8.25 -2.38
N CYS A 89 8.95 -7.66 -2.82
CA CYS A 89 8.79 -6.20 -2.83
C CYS A 89 8.83 -5.65 -1.42
N VAL A 90 8.05 -6.23 -0.50
CA VAL A 90 8.03 -5.87 0.92
C VAL A 90 9.44 -5.95 1.53
N SER A 91 10.19 -7.03 1.28
CA SER A 91 11.57 -7.15 1.77
C SER A 91 12.51 -6.07 1.23
N ARG A 92 12.39 -5.71 -0.06
CA ARG A 92 13.21 -4.65 -0.65
C ARG A 92 12.87 -3.27 -0.09
N VAL A 93 11.58 -2.97 0.11
CA VAL A 93 11.15 -1.72 0.76
C VAL A 93 11.68 -1.65 2.19
N ALA A 94 11.57 -2.76 2.93
CA ALA A 94 12.06 -2.86 4.30
C ALA A 94 13.58 -2.59 4.38
N GLU A 95 14.34 -3.22 3.50
CA GLU A 95 15.79 -3.05 3.42
C GLU A 95 16.19 -1.63 3.04
N ALA A 96 15.59 -1.06 1.99
CA ALA A 96 15.88 0.31 1.56
C ALA A 96 15.53 1.33 2.65
N THR A 97 14.40 1.14 3.33
CA THR A 97 13.98 1.98 4.45
C THR A 97 14.94 1.88 5.64
N ALA A 98 15.38 0.67 6.00
CA ALA A 98 16.32 0.46 7.10
C ALA A 98 17.69 1.09 6.80
N ARG A 99 18.20 0.93 5.57
CA ARG A 99 19.45 1.59 5.12
C ARG A 99 19.34 3.11 5.21
N LEU A 100 18.22 3.68 4.77
CA LEU A 100 17.99 5.12 4.84
C LEU A 100 17.88 5.64 6.28
N ALA A 101 17.22 4.89 7.16
CA ALA A 101 17.09 5.23 8.57
C ALA A 101 18.43 5.19 9.31
N GLY A 102 19.31 4.24 8.98
CA GLY A 102 20.62 4.08 9.60
C GLY A 102 21.73 4.96 9.02
N ALA A 103 21.45 5.75 7.97
CA ALA A 103 22.44 6.63 7.36
C ALA A 103 22.53 7.98 8.10
N ASP A 104 23.73 8.33 8.55
CA ASP A 104 24.04 9.63 9.14
C ASP A 104 23.81 10.77 8.14
N ALA A 105 24.32 10.59 6.92
CA ALA A 105 24.09 11.46 5.77
C ALA A 105 23.49 10.62 4.62
N PRO A 106 22.20 10.79 4.28
CA PRO A 106 21.59 10.05 3.19
C PRO A 106 22.14 10.51 1.84
N THR A 107 22.45 9.56 0.96
CA THR A 107 22.85 9.87 -0.42
C THR A 107 21.61 9.97 -1.31
N ALA A 108 21.71 10.74 -2.41
CA ALA A 108 20.66 10.79 -3.43
C ALA A 108 20.29 9.39 -3.95
N GLY A 109 21.29 8.52 -4.15
CA GLY A 109 21.06 7.13 -4.55
C GLY A 109 20.32 6.29 -3.50
N GLY A 110 20.58 6.51 -2.21
CA GLY A 110 19.85 5.84 -1.13
C GLY A 110 18.39 6.26 -1.04
N ILE A 111 18.11 7.54 -1.24
CA ILE A 111 16.74 8.09 -1.32
C ILE A 111 16.02 7.51 -2.54
N GLN A 112 16.64 7.56 -3.72
CA GLN A 112 16.04 7.04 -4.94
C GLN A 112 15.73 5.55 -4.83
N ALA A 113 16.63 4.75 -4.25
CA ALA A 113 16.40 3.33 -4.04
C ALA A 113 15.19 3.05 -3.13
N ALA A 114 14.98 3.86 -2.09
CA ALA A 114 13.81 3.74 -1.22
C ALA A 114 12.51 4.14 -1.94
N VAL A 115 12.54 5.21 -2.74
CA VAL A 115 11.39 5.67 -3.54
C VAL A 115 11.02 4.66 -4.61
N ASP A 116 11.99 4.11 -5.34
CA ASP A 116 11.74 3.11 -6.38
C ASP A 116 11.23 1.80 -5.79
N ALA A 117 11.80 1.34 -4.68
CA ALA A 117 11.30 0.16 -3.97
C ALA A 117 9.85 0.37 -3.50
N LEU A 118 9.52 1.56 -3.00
CA LEU A 118 8.15 1.89 -2.62
C LEU A 118 7.22 1.96 -3.83
N ALA A 119 7.64 2.56 -4.95
CA ALA A 119 6.85 2.61 -6.18
C ALA A 119 6.50 1.20 -6.71
N GLU A 120 7.45 0.26 -6.60
CA GLU A 120 7.18 -1.14 -6.95
C GLU A 120 6.16 -1.81 -6.02
N LEU A 121 6.21 -1.54 -4.71
CA LEU A 121 5.20 -2.01 -3.78
C LEU A 121 3.83 -1.37 -4.11
N MET A 122 3.81 -0.08 -4.41
CA MET A 122 2.58 0.63 -4.78
C MET A 122 1.89 0.04 -6.01
N ALA A 123 2.62 -0.60 -6.93
CA ALA A 123 2.00 -1.27 -8.08
C ALA A 123 0.98 -2.34 -7.70
N PHE A 124 1.10 -2.92 -6.52
CA PHE A 124 0.11 -3.87 -6.02
C PHE A 124 -1.19 -3.22 -5.53
N HIS A 125 -1.25 -1.90 -5.34
CA HIS A 125 -2.52 -1.23 -5.03
C HIS A 125 -3.60 -1.49 -6.11
N VAL A 126 -3.16 -1.81 -7.33
CA VAL A 126 -4.03 -2.13 -8.46
C VAL A 126 -4.89 -3.35 -8.15
N LEU A 127 -4.41 -4.27 -7.30
CA LEU A 127 -5.18 -5.43 -6.86
C LEU A 127 -6.52 -5.05 -6.23
N ASN A 128 -6.59 -3.95 -5.48
CA ASN A 128 -7.80 -3.54 -4.78
C ASN A 128 -8.98 -3.28 -5.71
N TRP A 129 -8.72 -2.88 -6.96
CA TRP A 129 -9.74 -2.53 -7.94
C TRP A 129 -9.71 -3.39 -9.20
N ALA A 130 -8.61 -4.09 -9.49
CA ALA A 130 -8.49 -5.02 -10.62
C ALA A 130 -8.94 -6.46 -10.29
N LEU A 131 -9.22 -6.75 -9.01
CA LEU A 131 -9.80 -8.04 -8.60
C LEU A 131 -11.10 -8.30 -9.38
N PRO A 132 -11.28 -9.50 -9.97
CA PRO A 132 -12.51 -9.86 -10.69
C PRO A 132 -13.62 -10.22 -9.69
N LEU A 133 -14.03 -9.26 -8.85
CA LEU A 133 -14.95 -9.48 -7.73
C LEU A 133 -16.27 -10.12 -8.17
N THR A 134 -16.80 -9.72 -9.33
CA THR A 134 -18.03 -10.29 -9.90
C THR A 134 -17.88 -11.77 -10.22
N ASP A 135 -16.76 -12.18 -10.81
CA ASP A 135 -16.51 -13.59 -11.14
C ASP A 135 -16.31 -14.43 -9.87
N ILE A 136 -15.62 -13.85 -8.88
CA ILE A 136 -15.41 -14.48 -7.58
C ILE A 136 -16.73 -14.64 -6.84
N GLU A 137 -17.56 -13.59 -6.76
CA GLU A 137 -18.89 -13.62 -6.13
C GLU A 137 -19.79 -14.66 -6.82
N THR A 138 -19.81 -14.67 -8.16
CA THR A 138 -20.57 -15.64 -8.96
C THR A 138 -20.11 -17.08 -8.69
N TRP A 139 -18.79 -17.30 -8.61
CA TRP A 139 -18.23 -18.60 -8.28
C TRP A 139 -18.60 -19.05 -6.86
N LEU A 140 -18.50 -18.15 -5.88
CA LEU A 140 -18.87 -18.40 -4.48
C LEU A 140 -20.36 -18.68 -4.36
N ALA A 141 -21.23 -17.96 -5.08
CA ALA A 141 -22.67 -18.20 -5.11
C ALA A 141 -23.01 -19.59 -5.64
N GLY A 142 -22.26 -20.08 -6.64
CA GLY A 142 -22.38 -21.46 -7.13
C GLY A 142 -21.93 -22.52 -6.11
N LEU A 143 -21.03 -22.19 -5.17
CA LEU A 143 -20.59 -23.07 -4.09
C LEU A 143 -21.55 -23.08 -2.91
N THR A 144 -22.00 -21.90 -2.47
CA THR A 144 -22.92 -21.75 -1.33
C THR A 144 -24.36 -22.06 -1.68
N ARG A 145 -24.72 -21.96 -2.97
CA ARG A 145 -26.12 -21.95 -3.47
C ARG A 145 -26.95 -20.80 -2.89
N ASP A 146 -26.28 -19.73 -2.46
CA ASP A 146 -26.87 -18.56 -1.84
C ASP A 146 -26.04 -17.32 -2.18
N PRO A 147 -26.55 -16.39 -3.02
CA PRO A 147 -25.86 -15.16 -3.39
C PRO A 147 -25.54 -14.25 -2.19
N GLN A 148 -26.41 -14.17 -1.18
CA GLN A 148 -26.17 -13.34 -0.01
C GLN A 148 -25.03 -13.92 0.82
N ALA A 149 -25.05 -15.24 1.07
CA ALA A 149 -23.95 -15.90 1.78
C ALA A 149 -22.61 -15.78 1.03
N ALA A 150 -22.64 -15.82 -0.31
CA ALA A 150 -21.45 -15.62 -1.14
C ALA A 150 -20.87 -14.21 -0.99
N ARG A 151 -21.72 -13.18 -1.01
CA ARG A 151 -21.31 -11.79 -0.78
C ARG A 151 -20.72 -11.60 0.62
N GLU A 152 -21.36 -12.14 1.65
CA GLU A 152 -20.86 -12.10 3.03
C GLU A 152 -19.52 -12.83 3.19
N LEU A 153 -19.33 -13.95 2.48
CA LEU A 153 -18.04 -14.65 2.44
C LEU A 153 -16.98 -13.83 1.71
N LEU A 154 -17.30 -13.25 0.56
CA LEU A 154 -16.37 -12.38 -0.18
C LEU A 154 -15.88 -11.23 0.69
N MET A 155 -16.79 -10.52 1.38
CA MET A 155 -16.41 -9.44 2.29
C MET A 155 -15.51 -9.92 3.43
N ARG A 156 -15.72 -11.13 3.95
CA ARG A 156 -14.84 -11.74 4.96
C ARG A 156 -13.46 -12.11 4.39
N LEU A 157 -13.40 -12.60 3.16
CA LEU A 157 -12.15 -12.94 2.47
C LEU A 157 -11.27 -11.71 2.19
N LEU A 158 -11.88 -10.53 2.08
CA LEU A 158 -11.21 -9.25 1.91
C LEU A 158 -10.77 -8.60 3.25
N VAL A 159 -10.87 -9.33 4.37
CA VAL A 159 -10.30 -8.91 5.65
C VAL A 159 -8.87 -9.45 5.78
N PRO A 160 -7.86 -8.59 6.00
CA PRO A 160 -6.46 -9.01 6.09
C PRO A 160 -6.21 -9.94 7.29
N ASN A 161 -5.30 -10.91 7.11
CA ASN A 161 -4.82 -11.74 8.22
C ASN A 161 -3.65 -11.11 8.97
N THR A 162 -2.85 -10.29 8.29
CA THR A 162 -1.85 -9.44 8.91
C THR A 162 -2.54 -8.49 9.85
N SER A 163 -1.83 -8.08 10.91
CA SER A 163 -2.37 -7.03 11.76
C SER A 163 -2.56 -5.80 10.89
N ALA A 164 -3.79 -5.28 10.79
CA ALA A 164 -4.01 -4.04 10.10
C ALA A 164 -3.12 -2.99 10.75
N HIS A 165 -2.53 -2.10 9.97
CA HIS A 165 -1.63 -1.06 10.48
C HIS A 165 -2.25 -0.28 11.65
N LEU A 166 -3.57 -0.07 11.60
CA LEU A 166 -4.37 0.53 12.68
C LEU A 166 -4.59 -0.39 13.90
N THR A 167 -4.62 -1.71 13.72
CA THR A 167 -4.68 -2.68 14.83
C THR A 167 -3.31 -2.87 15.50
N ASP A 168 -2.22 -2.81 14.73
CA ASP A 168 -0.86 -2.71 15.29
C ASP A 168 -0.74 -1.43 16.11
N PHE A 169 -1.19 -0.29 15.57
CA PHE A 169 -1.29 0.95 16.33
C PHE A 169 -2.08 0.79 17.63
N ALA A 170 -3.28 0.21 17.58
CA ALA A 170 -4.10 0.01 18.78
C ALA A 170 -3.41 -0.87 19.83
N THR A 171 -2.79 -1.97 19.40
CA THR A 171 -2.08 -2.90 20.27
C THR A 171 -0.87 -2.24 20.92
N LEU A 172 -0.08 -1.53 20.11
CA LEU A 172 1.13 -0.86 20.57
C LEU A 172 0.80 0.31 21.51
N THR A 173 -0.29 1.04 21.23
CA THR A 173 -0.76 2.15 22.06
C THR A 173 -1.28 1.66 23.43
N ALA A 174 -2.06 0.58 23.45
CA ALA A 174 -2.51 -0.03 24.71
C ALA A 174 -1.33 -0.55 25.55
N ALA A 175 -0.34 -1.20 24.90
CA ALA A 175 0.88 -1.66 25.58
C ALA A 175 1.71 -0.49 26.13
N ALA A 176 1.80 0.62 25.38
CA ALA A 176 2.47 1.84 25.83
C ALA A 176 1.79 2.45 27.06
N HIS A 177 0.45 2.49 27.08
CA HIS A 177 -0.32 2.96 28.22
C HIS A 177 0.02 2.15 29.49
N HIS A 178 -0.03 0.82 29.41
CA HIS A 178 0.36 -0.05 30.52
C HIS A 178 1.81 0.16 30.97
N ALA A 179 2.74 0.33 30.04
CA ALA A 179 4.15 0.57 30.35
C ALA A 179 4.37 1.92 31.08
N ILE A 180 3.61 2.96 30.73
CA ILE A 180 3.65 4.25 31.41
C ILE A 180 3.17 4.12 32.85
N HIS A 181 2.02 3.48 33.08
CA HIS A 181 1.49 3.30 34.44
C HIS A 181 2.32 2.36 35.31
N ALA A 182 3.03 1.41 34.70
CA ALA A 182 3.98 0.55 35.38
C ALA A 182 5.36 1.22 35.65
N GLY A 183 5.55 2.48 35.28
CA GLY A 183 6.83 3.19 35.45
C GLY A 183 7.96 2.73 34.53
N GLY A 184 7.64 1.94 33.49
CA GLY A 184 8.60 1.39 32.53
C GLY A 184 8.74 2.21 31.24
N TRP A 185 8.27 3.45 31.21
CA TRP A 185 8.33 4.30 30.02
C TRP A 185 9.67 5.03 29.90
N SER A 186 10.16 5.18 28.67
CA SER A 186 11.41 5.90 28.38
C SER A 186 11.33 6.61 27.02
N SER A 187 12.18 7.61 26.82
CA SER A 187 12.31 8.31 25.52
C SER A 187 12.69 7.36 24.39
N GLN A 188 13.54 6.36 24.68
CA GLN A 188 13.89 5.32 23.72
C GLN A 188 12.65 4.51 23.32
N ARG A 189 11.81 4.08 24.27
CA ARG A 189 10.56 3.37 23.97
C ARG A 189 9.57 4.22 23.19
N ALA A 190 9.50 5.52 23.50
CA ALA A 190 8.67 6.46 22.74
C ALA A 190 9.15 6.57 21.28
N ALA A 191 10.45 6.65 21.05
CA ALA A 191 11.05 6.68 19.71
C ALA A 191 10.83 5.36 18.95
N GLU A 192 11.04 4.21 19.60
CA GLU A 192 10.78 2.87 19.03
C GLU A 192 9.30 2.70 18.67
N LEU A 193 8.39 3.18 19.52
CA LEU A 193 6.95 3.11 19.29
C LEU A 193 6.51 4.02 18.14
N SER A 194 6.89 5.29 18.15
CA SER A 194 6.59 6.24 17.06
C SER A 194 7.12 5.71 15.72
N ALA A 195 8.35 5.19 15.69
CA ALA A 195 8.92 4.57 14.50
C ALA A 195 8.22 3.26 14.06
N SER A 196 7.58 2.55 15.00
CA SER A 196 6.81 1.34 14.72
C SER A 196 5.40 1.63 14.21
N ILE A 197 4.79 2.72 14.69
CA ILE A 197 3.49 3.21 14.23
C ILE A 197 3.60 3.79 12.82
N GLY A 198 4.63 4.58 12.54
CA GLY A 198 4.79 5.26 11.25
C GLY A 198 3.81 6.42 11.07
N HIS A 199 3.59 6.83 9.81
CA HIS A 199 2.61 7.86 9.44
C HIS A 199 1.22 7.24 9.18
N LEU A 200 0.28 7.32 10.12
CA LEU A 200 -1.08 6.77 10.02
C LEU A 200 -2.03 7.63 9.19
N GLN A 201 -1.68 8.89 8.91
CA GLN A 201 -2.57 9.79 8.20
C GLN A 201 -2.55 9.56 6.69
N ALA A 202 -3.65 9.95 6.04
CA ALA A 202 -3.71 10.06 4.59
C ALA A 202 -2.63 11.04 4.08
N PRO A 203 -2.12 10.83 2.85
CA PRO A 203 -1.20 11.75 2.19
C PRO A 203 -1.54 13.23 2.37
N GLY A 204 -0.55 14.02 2.82
CA GLY A 204 -0.66 15.47 2.98
C GLY A 204 -1.30 16.01 4.26
N LEU A 205 -1.70 15.16 5.19
CA LEU A 205 -2.18 15.61 6.50
C LEU A 205 -1.01 15.87 7.46
N PRO A 206 -1.14 16.84 8.39
CA PRO A 206 -0.11 17.12 9.39
C PRO A 206 0.12 15.89 10.28
N GLN A 207 1.36 15.77 10.78
CA GLN A 207 1.71 14.70 11.69
C GLN A 207 0.79 14.68 12.91
N ARG A 208 0.34 13.49 13.30
CA ARG A 208 -0.46 13.31 14.52
C ARG A 208 0.43 13.14 15.75
N PRO A 209 -0.09 13.40 16.96
CA PRO A 209 0.69 13.33 18.20
C PRO A 209 1.38 11.99 18.45
N PHE A 210 0.85 10.87 17.94
CA PHE A 210 1.45 9.54 18.10
C PHE A 210 2.56 9.24 17.08
N GLU A 211 2.73 10.08 16.07
CA GLU A 211 3.76 9.95 15.03
C GLU A 211 5.05 10.68 15.43
N ASP A 212 4.99 11.59 16.40
CA ASP A 212 6.14 12.24 17.03
C ASP A 212 6.39 11.67 18.43
N ALA A 213 7.57 11.10 18.63
CA ALA A 213 8.02 10.55 19.91
C ALA A 213 7.94 11.56 21.07
N ARG A 214 8.06 12.87 20.79
CA ARG A 214 7.99 13.94 21.80
C ARG A 214 6.58 14.15 22.33
N THR A 215 5.56 13.97 21.50
CA THR A 215 4.16 14.17 21.86
C THR A 215 3.42 12.87 22.17
N LEU A 216 3.99 11.72 21.80
CA LEU A 216 3.41 10.40 21.98
C LEU A 216 3.12 10.08 23.44
N GLU A 217 4.04 10.39 24.36
CA GLU A 217 3.82 10.14 25.78
C GLU A 217 2.61 10.93 26.32
N THR A 218 2.52 12.22 25.97
CA THR A 218 1.39 13.07 26.37
C THR A 218 0.07 12.53 25.84
N TYR A 219 0.05 12.10 24.58
CA TYR A 219 -1.12 11.48 23.96
C TYR A 219 -1.53 10.17 24.66
N VAL A 220 -0.58 9.27 24.91
CA VAL A 220 -0.90 7.99 25.55
C VAL A 220 -1.36 8.21 27.00
N ARG A 221 -0.78 9.17 27.72
CA ARG A 221 -1.22 9.55 29.09
C ARG A 221 -2.62 10.17 29.11
N SER A 222 -3.06 10.80 28.03
CA SER A 222 -4.40 11.38 27.94
C SER A 222 -5.48 10.37 27.59
N LEU A 223 -5.13 9.11 27.32
CA LEU A 223 -6.13 8.07 27.04
C LEU A 223 -6.86 7.68 28.32
N ASP A 224 -8.19 7.70 28.26
CA ASP A 224 -9.02 7.25 29.36
C ASP A 224 -9.13 5.71 29.39
N PRO A 225 -9.36 5.07 30.55
CA PRO A 225 -9.47 3.62 30.66
C PRO A 225 -10.47 2.94 29.69
N PRO A 226 -11.64 3.52 29.37
CA PRO A 226 -12.54 2.97 28.34
C PRO A 226 -11.94 2.94 26.94
N GLU A 227 -11.11 3.94 26.60
CA GLU A 227 -10.45 4.00 25.29
C GLU A 227 -9.39 2.90 25.17
N VAL A 228 -8.62 2.68 26.24
CA VAL A 228 -7.65 1.56 26.31
C VAL A 228 -8.36 0.22 26.18
N GLY A 229 -9.49 0.03 26.88
CA GLY A 229 -10.32 -1.17 26.75
C GLY A 229 -10.87 -1.39 25.33
N TYR A 230 -11.20 -0.33 24.62
CA TYR A 230 -11.60 -0.40 23.21
C TYR A 230 -10.44 -0.87 22.31
N LEU A 231 -9.23 -0.33 22.49
CA LEU A 231 -8.03 -0.74 21.75
C LEU A 231 -7.69 -2.23 21.98
N GLU A 232 -7.86 -2.71 23.22
CA GLU A 232 -7.70 -4.12 23.55
C GLU A 232 -8.77 -5.00 22.91
N ALA A 233 -10.04 -4.56 22.92
CA ALA A 233 -11.13 -5.28 22.26
C ALA A 233 -10.93 -5.41 20.74
N MET A 234 -10.34 -4.40 20.09
CA MET A 234 -9.96 -4.49 18.67
C MET A 234 -8.97 -5.64 18.40
N ARG A 235 -8.01 -5.86 19.30
CA ARG A 235 -7.04 -6.96 19.21
C ARG A 235 -7.72 -8.33 19.34
N ASP A 236 -8.65 -8.49 20.27
CA ASP A 236 -9.29 -9.78 20.52
C ASP A 236 -10.31 -10.14 19.42
N SER A 237 -10.98 -9.13 18.85
CA SER A 237 -11.86 -9.29 17.67
C SER A 237 -11.11 -9.87 16.46
N ARG A 238 -9.83 -9.51 16.27
CA ARG A 238 -8.95 -10.02 15.21
C ARG A 238 -8.74 -11.53 15.29
N ASP A 239 -8.40 -12.05 16.47
CA ASP A 239 -8.10 -13.47 16.61
C ASP A 239 -9.36 -14.33 16.38
N ALA A 240 -10.52 -13.79 16.75
CA ALA A 240 -11.80 -14.39 16.39
C ALA A 240 -12.08 -14.32 14.87
N ALA A 241 -11.75 -13.21 14.20
CA ALA A 241 -11.88 -13.07 12.75
C ALA A 241 -10.98 -14.06 11.99
N ARG A 242 -9.71 -14.22 12.38
CA ARG A 242 -8.78 -15.20 11.79
C ARG A 242 -9.29 -16.64 11.89
N ARG A 243 -9.80 -17.04 13.07
CA ARG A 243 -10.38 -18.38 13.27
C ARG A 243 -11.62 -18.59 12.39
N ARG A 244 -12.49 -17.58 12.28
CA ARG A 244 -13.66 -17.63 11.39
C ARG A 244 -13.23 -17.79 9.93
N LEU A 245 -12.25 -17.03 9.47
CA LEU A 245 -11.76 -17.09 8.10
C LEU A 245 -11.15 -18.46 7.75
N ALA A 246 -10.37 -19.05 8.66
CA ALA A 246 -9.81 -20.39 8.47
C ALA A 246 -10.92 -21.45 8.31
N ARG A 247 -11.97 -21.35 9.14
CA ARG A 247 -13.15 -22.22 9.03
C ARG A 247 -13.88 -22.00 7.70
N ASP A 248 -14.14 -20.75 7.33
CA ASP A 248 -14.85 -20.40 6.09
C ASP A 248 -14.10 -20.90 4.85
N THR A 249 -12.76 -20.78 4.84
CA THR A 249 -11.89 -21.31 3.79
C THR A 249 -12.02 -22.83 3.69
N SER A 250 -11.93 -23.54 4.80
CA SER A 250 -12.09 -25.01 4.83
C SER A 250 -13.47 -25.44 4.31
N MET A 251 -14.53 -24.74 4.70
CA MET A 251 -15.89 -25.03 4.22
C MET A 251 -16.03 -24.80 2.72
N LEU A 252 -15.43 -23.74 2.17
CA LEU A 252 -15.42 -23.49 0.73
C LEU A 252 -14.69 -24.59 -0.04
N LEU A 253 -13.54 -25.05 0.47
CA LEU A 253 -12.79 -26.15 -0.16
C LEU A 253 -13.55 -27.48 -0.11
N LEU A 254 -14.27 -27.75 0.97
CA LEU A 254 -15.16 -28.91 1.07
C LEU A 254 -16.34 -28.81 0.11
N ALA A 255 -16.98 -27.64 0.01
CA ALA A 255 -18.09 -27.38 -0.92
C ALA A 255 -17.65 -27.45 -2.40
N ALA A 256 -16.40 -27.11 -2.68
CA ALA A 256 -15.76 -27.25 -3.98
C ALA A 256 -15.40 -28.71 -4.33
N GLY A 257 -15.62 -29.65 -3.42
CA GLY A 257 -15.32 -31.07 -3.60
C GLY A 257 -15.90 -31.67 -4.89
N GLY A 258 -15.29 -32.77 -5.33
CA GLY A 258 -15.72 -33.55 -6.50
C GLY A 258 -14.77 -33.48 -7.70
N THR A 259 -13.99 -32.39 -7.88
CA THR A 259 -12.90 -32.35 -8.88
C THR A 259 -11.72 -31.51 -8.40
N GLY A 260 -10.49 -31.95 -8.72
CA GLY A 260 -9.26 -31.21 -8.38
C GLY A 260 -9.24 -29.79 -8.99
N ARG A 261 -9.84 -29.61 -10.17
CA ARG A 261 -9.94 -28.30 -10.84
C ARG A 261 -10.81 -27.30 -10.07
N ARG A 262 -11.95 -27.73 -9.54
CA ARG A 262 -12.86 -26.87 -8.77
C ARG A 262 -12.23 -26.46 -7.43
N VAL A 263 -11.54 -27.39 -6.78
CA VAL A 263 -10.77 -27.11 -5.56
C VAL A 263 -9.64 -26.12 -5.86
N ALA A 264 -8.85 -26.35 -6.90
CA ALA A 264 -7.76 -25.47 -7.31
C ALA A 264 -8.24 -24.04 -7.60
N ARG A 265 -9.33 -23.87 -8.37
CA ARG A 265 -9.90 -22.55 -8.67
C ARG A 265 -10.43 -21.84 -7.42
N THR A 266 -11.11 -22.58 -6.53
CA THR A 266 -11.61 -22.04 -5.26
C THR A 266 -10.45 -21.56 -4.38
N TRP A 267 -9.38 -22.36 -4.32
CA TRP A 267 -8.16 -21.96 -3.63
C TRP A 267 -7.55 -20.70 -4.22
N ALA A 268 -7.41 -20.62 -5.55
CA ALA A 268 -6.87 -19.44 -6.22
C ALA A 268 -7.66 -18.17 -5.89
N PHE A 269 -8.99 -18.20 -5.98
CA PHE A 269 -9.83 -17.04 -5.64
C PHE A 269 -9.75 -16.65 -4.16
N VAL A 270 -9.80 -17.62 -3.25
CA VAL A 270 -9.63 -17.34 -1.82
C VAL A 270 -8.26 -16.72 -1.54
N SER A 271 -7.20 -17.30 -2.09
CA SER A 271 -5.83 -16.78 -1.95
C SER A 271 -5.68 -15.40 -2.57
N MET A 272 -6.33 -15.11 -3.69
CA MET A 272 -6.25 -13.82 -4.37
C MET A 272 -6.96 -12.71 -3.57
N CYS A 273 -8.16 -12.97 -3.03
CA CYS A 273 -8.84 -12.02 -2.13
C CYS A 273 -7.99 -11.72 -0.89
N ARG A 274 -7.40 -12.77 -0.30
CA ARG A 274 -6.52 -12.62 0.86
C ARG A 274 -5.26 -11.85 0.52
N LEU A 275 -4.66 -12.11 -0.64
CA LEU A 275 -3.47 -11.42 -1.09
C LEU A 275 -3.73 -9.93 -1.28
N ALA A 276 -4.85 -9.55 -1.90
CA ALA A 276 -5.23 -8.14 -2.05
C ALA A 276 -5.44 -7.46 -0.68
N ALA A 277 -6.14 -8.12 0.25
CA ALA A 277 -6.34 -7.58 1.59
C ALA A 277 -5.03 -7.44 2.37
N GLU A 278 -4.17 -8.46 2.34
CA GLU A 278 -2.87 -8.46 3.01
C GLU A 278 -1.92 -7.43 2.40
N GLU A 279 -1.94 -7.28 1.08
CA GLU A 279 -1.16 -6.28 0.39
C GLU A 279 -1.54 -4.86 0.78
N GLU A 280 -2.83 -4.53 0.83
CA GLU A 280 -3.28 -3.20 1.20
C GLU A 280 -2.72 -2.75 2.55
N GLU A 281 -2.70 -3.65 3.54
CA GLU A 281 -2.14 -3.38 4.85
C GLU A 281 -0.60 -3.25 4.83
N GLN A 282 0.09 -4.14 4.10
CA GLN A 282 1.55 -4.05 3.96
C GLN A 282 1.94 -2.75 3.26
N ARG A 283 1.24 -2.39 2.19
CA ARG A 283 1.46 -1.17 1.42
C ARG A 283 1.28 0.05 2.29
N ARG A 284 0.15 0.17 3.02
CA ARG A 284 -0.07 1.29 3.95
C ARG A 284 1.03 1.40 5.00
N ARG A 285 1.37 0.29 5.65
CA ARG A 285 2.43 0.25 6.68
C ARG A 285 3.77 0.72 6.12
N TRP A 286 4.18 0.17 4.98
CA TRP A 286 5.49 0.48 4.41
C TRP A 286 5.52 1.86 3.76
N GLN A 287 4.45 2.28 3.08
CA GLN A 287 4.30 3.65 2.59
C GLN A 287 4.47 4.65 3.73
N ALA A 288 3.72 4.48 4.81
CA ALA A 288 3.78 5.32 6.01
C ALA A 288 5.21 5.41 6.57
N LYS A 289 5.84 4.25 6.80
CA LYS A 289 7.17 4.15 7.40
C LYS A 289 8.27 4.71 6.49
N THR A 290 8.23 4.37 5.20
CA THR A 290 9.22 4.82 4.22
C THR A 290 9.10 6.32 3.98
N LEU A 291 7.89 6.88 3.87
CA LEU A 291 7.70 8.33 3.71
C LEU A 291 8.16 9.12 4.94
N GLN A 292 7.88 8.63 6.15
CA GLN A 292 8.41 9.24 7.38
C GLN A 292 9.95 9.21 7.39
N THR A 293 10.53 8.07 7.01
CA THR A 293 11.99 7.91 6.96
C THR A 293 12.62 8.84 5.91
N LEU A 294 11.98 8.99 4.75
CA LEU A 294 12.39 9.90 3.69
C LEU A 294 12.38 11.35 4.18
N ARG A 295 11.30 11.79 4.85
CA ARG A 295 11.21 13.15 5.42
C ARG A 295 12.33 13.40 6.42
N SER A 296 12.49 12.52 7.40
CA SER A 296 13.57 12.64 8.39
C SER A 296 14.96 12.61 7.75
N ALA A 297 15.17 11.84 6.68
CA ALA A 297 16.44 11.79 5.98
C ALA A 297 16.69 13.09 5.18
N ALA A 298 15.67 13.59 4.49
CA ALA A 298 15.72 14.84 3.75
C ALA A 298 16.03 16.03 4.66
N ASP A 299 15.40 16.10 5.84
CA ASP A 299 15.66 17.13 6.85
C ASP A 299 17.12 17.11 7.33
N ARG A 300 17.71 15.92 7.52
CA ARG A 300 19.12 15.77 7.91
C ARG A 300 20.08 16.11 6.78
N GLY A 301 19.69 15.84 5.54
CA GLY A 301 20.51 16.02 4.34
C GLY A 301 20.34 17.39 3.66
N GLY A 302 19.39 18.22 4.09
CA GLY A 302 19.05 19.47 3.41
C GLY A 302 18.45 19.27 2.02
N LEU A 303 17.69 18.19 1.81
CA LEU A 303 17.11 17.83 0.51
C LEU A 303 15.63 18.21 0.44
N ASP A 304 15.17 18.69 -0.71
CA ASP A 304 13.75 18.91 -0.97
C ASP A 304 13.11 17.63 -1.52
N LEU A 305 12.22 17.00 -0.75
CA LEU A 305 11.47 15.82 -1.23
C LEU A 305 10.49 16.15 -2.35
N GLY A 306 10.10 17.42 -2.53
CA GLY A 306 9.26 17.87 -3.62
C GLY A 306 9.89 17.65 -5.00
N THR A 307 11.22 17.54 -5.07
CA THR A 307 11.95 17.28 -6.32
C THR A 307 12.28 15.81 -6.54
N VAL A 308 11.98 14.94 -5.57
CA VAL A 308 12.26 13.50 -5.66
C VAL A 308 11.06 12.79 -6.26
N LEU A 309 11.26 12.15 -7.42
CA LEU A 309 10.24 11.35 -8.10
C LEU A 309 10.75 9.92 -8.31
N PRO A 310 9.85 8.91 -8.38
CA PRO A 310 10.23 7.58 -8.82
C PRO A 310 10.94 7.63 -10.18
N SER A 311 11.99 6.82 -10.37
CA SER A 311 12.80 6.80 -11.60
C SER A 311 11.98 6.47 -12.85
N ALA A 312 10.86 5.75 -12.68
CA ALA A 312 9.94 5.38 -13.76
C ALA A 312 8.84 6.41 -14.00
N CYS A 313 8.84 7.55 -13.30
CA CYS A 313 7.97 8.68 -13.55
C CYS A 313 8.56 9.53 -14.69
N ASP A 314 8.61 8.97 -15.89
CA ASP A 314 8.97 9.73 -17.09
C ASP A 314 7.74 10.55 -17.50
N THR A 315 7.67 11.80 -17.07
CA THR A 315 6.76 12.77 -17.67
C THR A 315 7.31 13.08 -19.06
N ASP A 316 6.49 12.95 -20.11
CA ASP A 316 6.89 12.95 -21.53
C ASP A 316 7.50 14.28 -22.06
N GLU A 317 8.02 15.14 -21.18
CA GLU A 317 8.79 16.31 -21.52
C GLU A 317 10.28 15.96 -21.61
N THR A 318 10.68 15.55 -22.83
CA THR A 318 12.04 15.51 -23.37
C THR A 318 12.91 14.29 -23.02
N ALA A 319 12.89 13.30 -23.92
CA ALA A 319 14.02 12.41 -24.18
C ALA A 319 15.23 13.24 -24.66
N GLY A 320 16.02 13.72 -23.72
CA GLY A 320 17.27 14.42 -23.97
C GLY A 320 17.96 14.66 -22.63
N ASP A 321 18.97 13.82 -22.34
CA ASP A 321 19.93 13.91 -21.24
C ASP A 321 19.45 14.64 -19.97
N ARG A 322 19.13 13.88 -18.92
CA ARG A 322 19.08 14.45 -17.57
C ARG A 322 20.09 13.78 -16.63
N PRO A 323 21.05 14.55 -16.07
CA PRO A 323 21.70 14.17 -14.82
C PRO A 323 20.69 14.25 -13.69
N VAL A 324 20.93 13.51 -12.61
CA VAL A 324 20.19 13.62 -11.34
C VAL A 324 20.18 15.11 -10.92
N LEU A 325 19.04 15.77 -11.05
CA LEU A 325 18.91 17.20 -10.77
C LEU A 325 18.73 17.38 -9.25
N LEU A 326 19.83 17.52 -8.52
CA LEU A 326 19.83 18.14 -7.20
C LEU A 326 19.66 19.65 -7.44
N ILE A 327 18.45 20.16 -7.28
CA ILE A 327 18.22 21.62 -7.28
C ILE A 327 18.73 22.14 -5.94
N ASP A 328 19.87 22.83 -5.97
CA ASP A 328 20.34 23.62 -4.84
C ASP A 328 19.34 24.75 -4.59
N ALA A 329 18.77 24.80 -3.39
CA ALA A 329 17.72 25.72 -2.98
C ALA A 329 18.26 27.13 -2.66
N THR A 330 19.09 27.66 -3.55
CA THR A 330 19.66 29.00 -3.46
C THR A 330 19.41 29.77 -4.75
N ASP A 331 18.13 30.02 -5.06
CA ASP A 331 17.65 31.31 -5.56
C ASP A 331 16.16 31.22 -5.92
N GLY A 332 15.33 31.83 -5.07
CA GLY A 332 13.89 31.87 -5.25
C GLY A 332 13.46 32.89 -6.32
N ALA A 333 12.93 32.40 -7.44
CA ALA A 333 11.90 33.09 -8.23
C ALA A 333 11.36 32.17 -9.33
N TRP A 334 10.16 31.61 -9.16
CA TRP A 334 9.39 31.04 -10.26
C TRP A 334 8.37 32.07 -10.75
N ALA A 335 8.66 32.72 -11.88
CA ALA A 335 7.69 33.54 -12.60
C ALA A 335 6.97 32.65 -13.63
N TRP A 336 5.64 32.63 -13.56
CA TRP A 336 4.76 32.00 -14.53
C TRP A 336 4.80 32.78 -15.85
N LEU A 337 5.07 32.12 -16.98
CA LEU A 337 4.73 32.63 -18.30
C LEU A 337 3.77 31.66 -18.98
N ARG A 338 2.53 32.13 -19.12
CA ARG A 338 1.55 31.57 -20.05
C ARG A 338 1.91 32.02 -21.46
N SER A 339 1.85 31.09 -22.41
CA SER A 339 1.39 31.34 -23.78
C SER A 339 0.75 30.07 -24.32
#